data_AF-A0A840QEC4-F1
#
_entry.id   AF-A0A840QEC4-F1
#
_cell.length_a   1.000
_cell.length_b   1.000
_cell.length_c   1.000
_cell.angle_alpha   90.00
_cell.angle_beta   90.00
_cell.angle_gamma   90.00
#
_symmetry.space_group_name_H-M   'P 1'
#
loop_
_entity.id
_entity.type
_entity.pdbx_description
1 polymer ?
#
loop_
_entity_poly.entity_id
_entity_poly.type
_entity_poly.pdbx_seq_one_letter_code
_entity_poly.pdbx_strand_id
1 'polypeptide(L)'
;MRTYEAMDSVLIRATTLPESVEFPCWPDLAGSDVVGWREWLRRVWGISGFADAVTVASPVLAAQVRRQIATRPPAGDDEVRVRRLVETLARYLLRWAGRATPFGLFAGVAPVEVGGRAVARVGGRHQPVFRPDGECVDRQVRRIEQRLETLRTVEVRTNSLGFARGGSWIVHASLD
;
A
#
# COMPACT_ATOMS: atom_id res chain seq x y z
N MET A 1 -6.56 19.24 38.35
CA MET A 1 -5.55 18.42 37.65
C MET A 1 -6.32 17.43 36.80
N ARG A 2 -6.30 17.53 35.46
CA ARG A 2 -6.96 16.53 34.61
C ARG A 2 -6.01 15.33 34.50
N THR A 3 -6.36 14.24 35.17
CA THR A 3 -5.69 12.95 35.01
C THR A 3 -5.94 12.45 33.60
N TYR A 4 -4.89 11.94 32.94
CA TYR A 4 -5.02 11.28 31.65
C TYR A 4 -5.75 9.95 31.88
N GLU A 5 -6.89 9.78 31.23
CA GLU A 5 -7.63 8.52 31.18
C GLU A 5 -7.35 7.90 29.81
N ALA A 6 -6.67 6.76 29.80
CA ALA A 6 -6.37 6.06 28.56
C ALA A 6 -7.68 5.55 27.95
N MET A 7 -7.87 5.69 26.64
CA MET A 7 -8.97 5.00 25.97
C MET A 7 -8.79 3.49 26.11
N ASP A 8 -9.89 2.76 26.34
CA ASP A 8 -9.91 1.30 26.54
C ASP A 8 -9.43 0.48 25.32
N SER A 9 -9.04 1.13 24.23
CA SER A 9 -8.55 0.49 23.02
C SER A 9 -7.12 0.89 22.72
N VAL A 10 -6.19 -0.05 22.84
CA VAL A 10 -4.80 0.11 22.39
C VAL A 10 -4.62 -0.71 21.11
N LEU A 11 -3.90 -0.14 20.15
CA LEU A 11 -3.53 -0.82 18.90
C LEU A 11 -2.02 -1.00 18.82
N ILE A 12 -1.57 -2.19 18.44
CA ILE A 12 -0.20 -2.41 17.99
C ILE A 12 -0.13 -2.30 16.48
N ARG A 13 1.05 -1.91 16.00
CA ARG A 13 1.40 -1.92 14.59
C ARG A 13 2.57 -2.88 14.43
N ALA A 14 2.49 -3.77 13.45
CA ALA A 14 3.52 -4.78 13.22
C ALA A 14 3.65 -5.09 11.74
N THR A 15 4.84 -5.53 11.34
CA THR A 15 5.07 -6.09 10.01
C THR A 15 4.31 -7.40 9.85
N THR A 16 3.86 -7.69 8.64
CA THR A 16 3.22 -8.98 8.28
C THR A 16 4.23 -9.99 7.73
N LEU A 17 5.53 -9.72 7.91
CA LEU A 17 6.59 -10.62 7.48
C LEU A 17 6.37 -12.00 8.13
N PRO A 18 6.29 -13.09 7.34
CA PRO A 18 6.21 -14.43 7.89
C PRO A 18 7.43 -14.76 8.76
N GLU A 19 7.24 -15.55 9.82
CA GLU A 19 8.31 -15.89 10.79
C GLU A 19 9.51 -16.60 10.14
N SER A 20 9.28 -17.39 9.08
CA SER A 20 10.29 -18.22 8.43
C SER A 20 10.65 -17.74 7.01
N VAL A 21 10.75 -16.42 6.79
CA VAL A 21 11.25 -15.90 5.50
C VAL A 21 12.76 -15.99 5.44
N GLU A 22 13.26 -16.72 4.46
CA GLU A 22 14.67 -16.65 4.06
C GLU A 22 14.86 -15.57 3.00
N PHE A 23 15.74 -14.61 3.29
CA PHE A 23 16.11 -13.59 2.31
C PHE A 23 17.33 -14.07 1.50
N PRO A 24 17.33 -13.92 0.16
CA PRO A 24 18.52 -14.15 -0.62
C PRO A 24 19.61 -13.16 -0.23
N CYS A 25 20.87 -13.50 -0.50
CA CYS A 25 21.97 -12.55 -0.36
C CYS A 25 21.70 -11.27 -1.16
N TRP A 26 22.13 -10.14 -0.63
CA TRP A 26 21.98 -8.86 -1.32
C TRP A 26 22.80 -8.85 -2.62
N PRO A 27 22.26 -8.33 -3.72
CA PRO A 27 22.98 -8.26 -4.98
C PRO A 27 24.05 -7.17 -4.89
N ASP A 28 25.19 -7.37 -5.55
CA ASP A 28 26.16 -6.29 -5.74
C ASP A 28 25.63 -5.30 -6.79
N LEU A 29 25.37 -4.07 -6.37
CA LEU A 29 24.87 -2.98 -7.23
C LEU A 29 25.98 -2.04 -7.72
N ALA A 30 27.22 -2.22 -7.25
CA ALA A 30 28.37 -1.42 -7.63
C ALA A 30 28.96 -1.90 -8.97
N GLY A 31 28.92 -3.21 -9.23
CA GLY A 31 29.30 -3.80 -10.52
C GLY A 31 28.19 -3.78 -11.58
N SER A 32 28.50 -4.33 -12.76
CA SER A 32 27.52 -4.64 -13.81
C SER A 32 27.27 -6.15 -13.82
N ASP A 33 26.17 -6.58 -13.20
CA ASP A 33 25.73 -7.99 -13.18
C ASP A 33 24.22 -8.11 -13.42
N VAL A 34 23.81 -7.77 -14.64
CA VAL A 34 22.39 -7.84 -15.05
C VAL A 34 21.81 -9.24 -14.87
N VAL A 35 22.62 -10.29 -15.02
CA VAL A 35 22.19 -11.68 -14.86
C VAL A 35 21.89 -11.99 -13.40
N GLY A 36 22.82 -11.70 -12.49
CA GLY A 36 22.64 -11.87 -11.05
C GLY A 36 21.54 -10.98 -10.48
N TRP A 37 21.35 -9.77 -11.03
CA TRP A 37 20.23 -8.91 -10.68
C TRP A 37 18.87 -9.50 -11.07
N ARG A 38 18.76 -10.07 -12.28
CA ARG A 38 17.54 -10.77 -12.72
C ARG A 38 17.29 -12.03 -11.88
N GLU A 39 18.33 -12.78 -11.55
CA GLU A 39 18.28 -13.92 -10.63
C GLU A 39 17.74 -13.49 -9.26
N TRP A 40 18.30 -12.42 -8.70
CA TRP A 40 17.89 -11.89 -7.42
C TRP A 40 16.42 -11.41 -7.43
N LEU A 41 16.00 -10.70 -8.48
CA LEU A 41 14.60 -10.32 -8.68
C LEU A 41 13.68 -11.54 -8.68
N ARG A 42 14.04 -12.63 -9.38
CA ARG A 42 13.23 -13.88 -9.39
C ARG A 42 13.12 -14.50 -8.00
N ARG A 43 14.24 -14.59 -7.27
CA ARG A 43 14.26 -15.18 -5.91
C ARG A 43 13.39 -14.38 -4.94
N VAL A 44 13.58 -13.06 -4.92
CA VAL A 44 12.79 -12.16 -4.06
C VAL A 44 11.31 -12.15 -4.45
N TRP A 45 11.01 -12.10 -5.75
CA TRP A 45 9.62 -12.14 -6.23
C TRP A 45 8.91 -13.46 -5.90
N GLY A 46 9.67 -14.55 -5.73
CA GLY A 46 9.18 -15.85 -5.29
C GLY A 46 8.95 -16.00 -3.79
N ILE A 47 9.33 -15.01 -2.96
CA ILE A 47 9.05 -15.04 -1.52
C ILE A 47 7.54 -14.98 -1.32
N SER A 48 6.99 -15.95 -0.59
CA SER A 48 5.56 -16.08 -0.34
C SER A 48 4.97 -14.78 0.21
N GLY A 49 3.93 -14.25 -0.44
CA GLY A 49 3.26 -13.00 -0.06
C GLY A 49 3.95 -11.70 -0.48
N PHE A 50 5.23 -11.73 -0.89
CA PHE A 50 5.96 -10.50 -1.25
C PHE A 50 5.43 -9.87 -2.54
N ALA A 51 5.23 -10.69 -3.58
CA ALA A 51 4.70 -10.23 -4.86
C ALA A 51 3.30 -9.59 -4.71
N ASP A 52 2.46 -10.15 -3.85
CA ASP A 52 1.13 -9.62 -3.55
C ASP A 52 1.24 -8.28 -2.81
N ALA A 53 2.10 -8.19 -1.80
CA ALA A 53 2.33 -6.95 -1.06
C ALA A 53 2.82 -5.82 -1.96
N VAL A 54 3.78 -6.11 -2.85
CA VAL A 54 4.26 -5.15 -3.85
C VAL A 54 3.16 -4.79 -4.85
N THR A 55 2.36 -5.77 -5.30
CA THR A 55 1.27 -5.51 -6.25
C THR A 55 0.22 -4.57 -5.69
N VAL A 56 -0.17 -4.74 -4.42
CA VAL A 56 -1.11 -3.84 -3.75
C VAL A 56 -0.52 -2.44 -3.56
N ALA A 57 0.75 -2.33 -3.21
CA ALA A 57 1.40 -1.05 -2.97
C ALA A 57 1.76 -0.28 -4.26
N SER A 58 2.15 -0.99 -5.31
CA SER A 58 2.58 -0.41 -6.58
C SER A 58 2.36 -1.39 -7.74
N PRO A 59 1.18 -1.34 -8.38
CA PRO A 59 0.87 -2.18 -9.55
C PRO A 59 1.87 -1.97 -10.71
N VAL A 60 2.35 -0.73 -10.88
CA VAL A 60 3.33 -0.38 -11.92
C VAL A 60 4.67 -1.07 -11.69
N LEU A 61 5.18 -1.05 -10.45
CA LEU A 61 6.41 -1.75 -10.09
C LEU A 61 6.25 -3.26 -10.26
N ALA A 62 5.13 -3.83 -9.81
CA ALA A 62 4.85 -5.25 -9.99
C ALA A 62 4.85 -5.66 -11.47
N ALA A 63 4.25 -4.85 -12.33
CA ALA A 63 4.28 -5.09 -13.77
C ALA A 63 5.70 -4.99 -14.37
N GLN A 64 6.52 -4.04 -13.90
CA GLN A 64 7.93 -3.93 -14.30
C GLN A 64 8.74 -5.16 -13.90
N VAL A 65 8.61 -5.62 -12.65
CA VAL A 65 9.29 -6.85 -12.18
C VAL A 65 8.84 -8.07 -12.98
N ARG A 66 7.52 -8.26 -13.18
CA ARG A 66 6.98 -9.37 -13.98
C ARG A 66 7.55 -9.39 -15.40
N ARG A 67 7.63 -8.24 -16.07
CA ARG A 67 8.25 -8.15 -17.40
C ARG A 67 9.74 -8.50 -17.37
N GLN A 68 10.45 -8.02 -16.34
CA GLN A 68 11.89 -8.28 -16.19
C GLN A 68 12.19 -9.76 -15.92
N ILE A 69 11.34 -10.48 -15.18
CA ILE A 69 11.54 -11.91 -14.90
C ILE A 69 11.07 -12.81 -16.04
N ALA A 70 10.05 -12.39 -16.82
CA ALA A 70 9.46 -13.18 -17.90
C ALA A 70 10.24 -13.10 -19.23
N THR A 71 10.95 -12.01 -19.48
CA THR A 71 11.73 -11.84 -20.72
C THR A 71 13.05 -12.62 -20.65
N ARG A 72 13.34 -13.44 -21.68
CA ARG A 72 14.72 -13.86 -21.99
C ARG A 72 15.53 -12.60 -22.28
N PRO A 73 16.83 -12.49 -21.88
CA PRO A 73 17.56 -11.23 -21.97
C PRO A 73 17.46 -10.67 -23.40
N PRO A 74 16.78 -9.54 -23.63
CA PRO A 74 16.86 -8.91 -24.93
C PRO A 74 18.29 -8.44 -25.12
N ALA A 75 18.75 -8.46 -26.38
CA ALA A 75 19.97 -7.75 -26.73
C ALA A 75 19.76 -6.26 -26.38
N GLY A 76 20.45 -5.75 -25.37
CA GLY A 76 20.36 -4.34 -24.97
C GLY A 76 19.41 -4.03 -23.79
N ASP A 77 19.34 -4.91 -22.78
CA ASP A 77 18.77 -4.52 -21.49
C ASP A 77 19.47 -3.25 -20.97
N ASP A 78 18.68 -2.21 -20.69
CA ASP A 78 19.14 -0.97 -20.08
C ASP A 78 19.59 -1.27 -18.63
N GLU A 79 20.89 -1.55 -18.45
CA GLU A 79 21.53 -1.90 -17.17
C GLU A 79 21.06 -0.98 -16.03
N VAL A 80 20.99 0.32 -16.32
CA VAL A 80 20.54 1.35 -15.37
C VAL A 80 19.11 1.10 -14.90
N ARG A 81 18.22 0.67 -15.81
CA ARG A 81 16.83 0.33 -15.49
C ARG A 81 16.72 -0.91 -14.63
N VAL A 82 17.50 -1.96 -14.94
CA VAL A 82 17.50 -3.19 -14.15
C VAL A 82 18.00 -2.92 -12.74
N ARG A 83 19.11 -2.18 -12.60
CA ARG A 83 19.65 -1.76 -11.30
C ARG A 83 18.63 -0.98 -10.48
N ARG A 84 17.97 0.03 -11.07
CA ARG A 84 16.92 0.82 -10.39
C ARG A 84 15.75 -0.05 -9.93
N LEU A 85 15.39 -1.06 -10.72
CA LEU A 85 14.33 -1.99 -10.38
C LEU A 85 14.70 -2.86 -9.18
N VAL A 86 15.93 -3.39 -9.16
CA VAL A 86 16.50 -4.15 -8.02
C VAL A 86 16.54 -3.29 -6.77
N GLU A 87 17.10 -2.09 -6.84
CA GLU A 87 17.14 -1.15 -5.72
C GLU A 87 15.76 -0.87 -5.15
N THR A 88 14.79 -0.62 -6.03
CA THR A 88 13.41 -0.32 -5.61
C THR A 88 12.81 -1.52 -4.90
N LEU A 89 12.96 -2.73 -5.45
CA LEU A 89 12.44 -3.94 -4.83
C LEU A 89 13.15 -4.26 -3.50
N ALA A 90 14.45 -4.00 -3.40
CA ALA A 90 15.21 -4.12 -2.15
C ALA A 90 14.67 -3.18 -1.06
N ARG A 91 14.34 -1.93 -1.40
CA ARG A 91 13.68 -1.00 -0.45
C ARG A 91 12.33 -1.53 0.03
N TYR A 92 11.54 -2.17 -0.84
CA TYR A 92 10.28 -2.80 -0.44
C TYR A 92 10.50 -4.01 0.47
N LEU A 93 11.53 -4.82 0.21
CA LEU A 93 11.89 -5.96 1.07
C LEU A 93 12.32 -5.49 2.46
N LEU A 94 13.21 -4.49 2.53
CA LEU A 94 13.63 -3.85 3.78
C LEU A 94 12.46 -3.19 4.51
N ARG A 95 11.53 -2.56 3.77
CA ARG A 95 10.29 -2.02 4.36
C ARG A 95 9.48 -3.13 5.03
N TRP A 96 9.31 -4.27 4.36
CA TRP A 96 8.53 -5.38 4.90
C TRP A 96 9.14 -5.93 6.19
N ALA A 97 10.47 -6.03 6.22
CA ALA A 97 11.20 -6.57 7.36
C ALA A 97 11.33 -5.61 8.54
N GLY A 98 11.38 -4.29 8.28
CA GLY A 98 11.79 -3.33 9.31
C GLY A 98 10.77 -2.26 9.69
N ARG A 99 9.70 -2.03 8.91
CA ARG A 99 8.82 -0.88 9.11
C ARG A 99 7.39 -1.27 9.46
N ALA A 100 7.02 -1.08 10.72
CA ALA A 100 5.66 -1.30 11.23
C ALA A 100 4.62 -0.24 10.82
N THR A 101 4.91 0.67 9.87
CA THR A 101 3.92 1.66 9.41
C THR A 101 2.89 0.98 8.49
N PRO A 102 1.59 0.91 8.85
CA PRO A 102 0.58 0.20 8.06
C PRO A 102 0.52 0.73 6.63
N PHE A 103 0.75 -0.15 5.67
CA PHE A 103 0.79 0.20 4.26
C PHE A 103 0.63 -1.06 3.41
N GLY A 104 -0.43 -1.11 2.60
CA GLY A 104 -0.77 -2.27 1.80
C GLY A 104 -0.76 -3.54 2.65
N LEU A 105 -0.08 -4.58 2.15
CA LEU A 105 0.06 -5.85 2.87
C LEU A 105 1.37 -5.97 3.65
N PHE A 106 2.19 -4.91 3.78
CA PHE A 106 3.50 -4.97 4.44
C PHE A 106 3.44 -4.91 5.97
N ALA A 107 2.44 -4.20 6.49
CA ALA A 107 2.26 -4.01 7.92
C ALA A 107 0.78 -3.81 8.22
N GLY A 108 0.35 -4.29 9.38
CA GLY A 108 -1.03 -4.25 9.83
C GLY A 108 -1.16 -3.68 11.23
N VAL A 109 -2.39 -3.76 11.74
CA VAL A 109 -2.74 -3.37 13.10
C VAL A 109 -3.48 -4.50 13.79
N ALA A 110 -3.36 -4.58 15.11
CA ALA A 110 -4.15 -5.48 15.93
C ALA A 110 -4.51 -4.80 17.27
N PRO A 111 -5.69 -5.07 17.84
CA PRO A 111 -6.01 -4.65 19.19
C PRO A 111 -5.13 -5.37 20.21
N VAL A 112 -4.81 -4.68 21.29
CA VAL A 112 -4.16 -5.27 22.47
C VAL A 112 -4.88 -4.86 23.74
N GLU A 113 -4.84 -5.76 24.71
CA GLU A 113 -5.37 -5.56 26.05
C GLU A 113 -4.23 -5.12 26.98
N VAL A 114 -4.53 -4.18 27.87
CA VAL A 114 -3.60 -3.73 28.92
C VAL A 114 -3.81 -4.60 30.15
N GLY A 115 -2.75 -5.24 30.64
CA GLY A 115 -2.80 -6.12 31.81
C GLY A 115 -1.45 -6.25 32.51
N GLY A 116 -1.41 -6.99 33.62
CA GLY A 116 -0.22 -7.11 34.48
C GLY A 116 0.96 -7.92 33.89
N ARG A 117 0.82 -8.50 32.69
CA ARG A 117 1.86 -9.29 32.02
C ARG A 117 1.82 -9.06 30.51
N ALA A 118 2.99 -8.88 29.90
CA ALA A 118 3.12 -8.84 28.44
C ALA A 118 3.14 -10.25 27.86
N VAL A 119 2.22 -10.52 26.93
CA VAL A 119 2.18 -11.75 26.11
C VAL A 119 1.85 -11.34 24.68
N ALA A 120 2.63 -11.83 23.70
CA ALA A 120 2.39 -11.59 22.29
C ALA A 120 2.33 -12.92 21.55
N ARG A 121 1.27 -13.11 20.75
CA ARG A 121 1.17 -14.22 19.80
C ARG A 121 0.87 -13.63 18.43
N VAL A 122 1.88 -13.60 17.58
CA VAL A 122 1.72 -13.26 16.17
C VAL A 122 1.27 -14.54 15.45
N GLY A 123 0.31 -14.43 14.54
CA GLY A 123 -0.15 -15.57 13.74
C GLY A 123 -0.49 -15.15 12.33
N GLY A 124 -0.49 -16.09 11.39
CA GLY A 124 -0.62 -15.78 9.96
C GLY A 124 -2.03 -15.49 9.43
N ARG A 125 -3.05 -15.41 10.29
CA ARG A 125 -4.45 -15.13 9.88
C ARG A 125 -4.71 -13.63 9.69
N HIS A 126 -3.81 -12.95 8.96
CA HIS A 126 -3.97 -11.54 8.63
C HIS A 126 -5.14 -11.38 7.65
N GLN A 127 -6.03 -10.42 7.91
CA GLN A 127 -7.18 -10.15 7.06
C GLN A 127 -6.98 -8.81 6.33
N PRO A 128 -6.75 -8.82 5.01
CA PRO A 128 -6.71 -7.58 4.25
C PRO A 128 -8.11 -6.99 4.13
N VAL A 129 -8.23 -5.69 4.39
CA VAL A 129 -9.47 -4.93 4.15
C VAL A 129 -9.22 -3.99 2.98
N PHE A 130 -9.92 -4.23 1.88
CA PHE A 130 -9.81 -3.42 0.67
C PHE A 130 -10.83 -2.28 0.71
N ARG A 131 -10.37 -1.08 0.35
CA ARG A 131 -11.24 0.05 0.07
C ARG A 131 -10.96 0.54 -1.34
N PRO A 132 -11.99 0.92 -2.11
CA PRO A 132 -11.77 1.54 -3.40
C PRO A 132 -11.02 2.85 -3.20
N ASP A 133 -10.17 3.16 -4.18
CA ASP A 133 -9.48 4.44 -4.24
C ASP A 133 -10.48 5.60 -4.30
N GLY A 134 -10.19 6.69 -3.59
CA GLY A 134 -11.09 7.84 -3.47
C GLY A 134 -11.36 8.51 -4.82
N GLU A 135 -10.35 8.62 -5.68
CA GLU A 135 -10.50 9.20 -7.03
C GLU A 135 -11.36 8.29 -7.91
N CYS A 136 -11.20 6.97 -7.78
CA CYS A 136 -12.05 6.00 -8.46
C CYS A 136 -13.52 6.14 -8.03
N VAL A 137 -13.78 6.27 -6.73
CA VAL A 137 -15.14 6.49 -6.20
C VAL A 137 -15.70 7.81 -6.73
N ASP A 138 -14.95 8.91 -6.62
CA ASP A 138 -15.36 10.24 -7.08
C ASP A 138 -15.71 10.24 -8.58
N ARG A 139 -14.84 9.64 -9.41
CA ARG A 139 -15.10 9.51 -10.86
C ARG A 139 -16.38 8.75 -11.16
N GLN A 140 -16.67 7.69 -10.41
CA GLN A 140 -17.89 6.92 -10.58
C GLN A 140 -19.13 7.70 -10.11
N VAL A 141 -19.03 8.40 -8.98
CA VAL A 141 -20.08 9.29 -8.47
C VAL A 141 -20.42 10.36 -9.49
N ARG A 142 -19.42 11.07 -10.03
CA ARG A 142 -19.64 12.11 -11.06
C ARG A 142 -20.36 11.61 -12.31
N ARG A 143 -20.07 10.38 -12.75
CA ARG A 143 -20.78 9.75 -13.89
C ARG A 143 -22.24 9.44 -13.55
N ILE A 144 -22.52 9.02 -12.33
CA ILE A 144 -23.88 8.73 -11.86
C ILE A 144 -24.67 10.04 -11.71
N GLU A 145 -24.05 11.09 -11.18
CA GLU A 145 -24.67 12.40 -11.01
C GLU A 145 -25.06 13.09 -12.34
N GLN A 146 -24.45 12.70 -13.46
CA GLN A 146 -24.85 13.17 -14.80
C GLN A 146 -26.20 12.59 -15.27
N ARG A 147 -26.77 11.62 -14.55
CA ARG A 147 -27.97 10.89 -14.95
C ARG A 147 -29.18 11.37 -14.14
N LEU A 148 -29.97 12.27 -14.74
CA LEU A 148 -31.17 12.84 -14.11
C LEU A 148 -32.16 11.79 -13.61
N GLU A 149 -32.31 10.68 -14.33
CA GLU A 149 -33.16 9.56 -13.92
C GLU A 149 -32.70 8.93 -12.61
N THR A 150 -31.38 8.89 -12.34
CA THR A 150 -30.83 8.37 -11.10
C THR A 150 -30.96 9.39 -9.98
N LEU A 151 -30.68 10.67 -10.25
CA LEU A 151 -30.82 11.74 -9.26
C LEU A 151 -32.24 11.87 -8.70
N ARG A 152 -33.27 11.54 -9.49
CA ARG A 152 -34.67 11.53 -9.04
C ARG A 152 -35.01 10.42 -8.05
N THR A 153 -34.12 9.44 -7.86
CA THR A 153 -34.35 8.28 -6.97
C THR A 153 -33.60 8.36 -5.64
N VAL A 154 -32.75 9.37 -5.46
CA VAL A 154 -31.89 9.53 -4.27
C VAL A 154 -32.27 10.78 -3.49
N GLU A 155 -31.94 10.79 -2.20
CA GLU A 155 -32.09 11.99 -1.39
C GLU A 155 -31.01 13.02 -1.75
N VAL A 156 -31.43 14.25 -2.03
CA VAL A 156 -30.52 15.37 -2.30
C VAL A 156 -30.45 16.28 -1.08
N ARG A 157 -29.23 16.60 -0.65
CA ARG A 157 -28.94 17.51 0.46
C ARG A 157 -28.14 18.70 -0.03
N THR A 158 -28.34 19.86 0.59
CA THR A 158 -27.49 21.03 0.34
C THR A 158 -26.09 20.78 0.91
N ASN A 159 -25.05 21.24 0.21
CA ASN A 159 -23.69 21.14 0.70
C ASN A 159 -23.52 21.98 1.97
N SER A 160 -23.21 21.34 3.10
CA SER A 160 -23.10 21.98 4.42
C SER A 160 -21.89 22.90 4.57
N LEU A 161 -20.95 22.89 3.62
CA LEU A 161 -19.85 23.85 3.54
C LEU A 161 -20.26 25.15 2.83
N GLY A 162 -21.46 25.19 2.26
CA GLY A 162 -21.98 26.37 1.60
C GLY A 162 -22.66 27.35 2.55
N PHE A 163 -22.64 28.63 2.19
CA PHE A 163 -23.35 29.67 2.92
C PHE A 163 -23.87 30.77 1.99
N ALA A 164 -24.94 31.45 2.41
CA ALA A 164 -25.52 32.56 1.65
C ALA A 164 -24.73 33.86 1.88
N ARG A 165 -24.37 34.56 0.80
CA ARG A 165 -23.72 35.88 0.85
C ARG A 165 -24.17 36.73 -0.33
N GLY A 166 -24.71 37.92 -0.06
CA GLY A 166 -25.04 38.91 -1.09
C GLY A 166 -26.00 38.41 -2.19
N GLY A 167 -26.96 37.53 -1.83
CA GLY A 167 -27.89 36.93 -2.78
C GLY A 167 -27.35 35.72 -3.56
N SER A 168 -26.12 35.27 -3.26
CA SER A 168 -25.52 34.07 -3.85
C SER A 168 -25.26 32.99 -2.81
N TRP A 169 -25.26 31.72 -3.23
CA TRP A 169 -24.78 30.60 -2.44
C TRP A 169 -23.31 30.35 -2.76
N ILE A 170 -22.43 30.48 -1.76
CA ILE A 170 -20.98 30.35 -1.92
C ILE A 170 -20.55 29.01 -1.35
N VAL A 171 -19.77 28.23 -2.10
CA VAL A 171 -19.10 27.01 -1.63
C VAL A 171 -17.60 27.22 -1.81
N HIS A 172 -16.81 27.04 -0.75
CA HIS A 172 -15.35 27.05 -0.88
C HIS A 172 -14.90 25.83 -1.68
N ALA A 173 -14.12 26.04 -2.74
CA ALA A 173 -13.44 24.95 -3.40
C ALA A 173 -12.46 24.32 -2.40
N SER A 174 -12.64 23.04 -2.09
CA SER A 174 -11.53 22.24 -1.59
C SER A 174 -10.49 22.21 -2.71
N LEU A 175 -9.24 22.53 -2.40
CA LEU A 175 -8.13 22.23 -3.30
C LEU A 175 -8.04 20.71 -3.37
N ASP A 176 -8.33 20.14 -4.53
CA ASP A 176 -8.02 18.74 -4.84
C ASP A 176 -6.50 18.52 -4.91
#